data_AF-A0A1F6WZB6-F1
#
_entry.id   AF-A0A1F6WZB6-F1
#
_cell.length_a   1.000
_cell.length_b   1.000
_cell.length_c   1.000
_cell.angle_alpha   90.00
_cell.angle_beta   90.00
_cell.angle_gamma   90.00
#
_symmetry.space_group_name_H-M   'P 1'
#
loop_
_entity.id
_entity.type
_entity.pdbx_description
1 polymer ?
#
loop_
_entity_poly.entity_id
_entity_poly.type
_entity_poly.pdbx_seq_one_letter_code
_entity_poly.pdbx_strand_id
1 'polypeptide(L)'
;MGSDKGHDAGAWRFARVPEKISAEIKEMQKGRLRRGWGAVYAKAKIRKSEWVTSIFPDRHSATYILPLKKQIRYEENLYDGIDINVTIKIWF
;
A
#
# COMPACT_ATOMS: atom_id res chain seq x y z
N MET A 1 6.67 -18.27 28.58
CA MET A 1 7.23 -19.00 27.42
C MET A 1 7.34 -18.02 26.25
N GLY A 2 8.56 -17.66 25.86
CA GLY A 2 8.90 -17.13 24.53
C GLY A 2 8.25 -15.83 24.05
N SER A 3 8.80 -14.70 24.46
CA SER A 3 8.70 -13.44 23.70
C SER A 3 9.45 -13.59 22.37
N ASP A 4 8.78 -14.06 21.32
CA ASP A 4 9.35 -13.97 19.96
C ASP A 4 9.08 -12.57 19.40
N LYS A 5 9.87 -11.59 19.87
CA LYS A 5 10.06 -10.36 19.13
C LYS A 5 11.00 -10.66 17.97
N GLY A 6 10.48 -11.36 16.96
CA GLY A 6 11.16 -11.57 15.69
C GLY A 6 11.66 -10.22 15.14
N HIS A 7 12.88 -10.24 14.60
CA HIS A 7 13.58 -9.12 13.96
C HIS A 7 12.79 -8.56 12.75
N ASP A 8 11.67 -7.86 12.97
CA ASP A 8 10.87 -7.18 11.95
C ASP A 8 11.50 -5.81 11.56
N ALA A 9 12.83 -5.68 11.64
CA ALA A 9 13.54 -4.41 11.44
C ALA A 9 13.63 -3.98 9.96
N GLY A 10 13.21 -4.84 9.01
CA GLY A 10 13.30 -4.55 7.59
C GLY A 10 12.36 -5.33 6.67
N ALA A 11 11.35 -6.04 7.19
CA ALA A 11 10.44 -6.78 6.32
C ALA A 11 9.45 -5.83 5.64
N TRP A 12 9.52 -5.77 4.31
CA TRP A 12 8.55 -5.06 3.50
C TRP A 12 7.22 -5.79 3.50
N ARG A 13 6.15 -5.06 3.81
CA ARG A 13 4.78 -5.59 3.79
C ARG A 13 3.92 -4.70 2.91
N PHE A 14 3.08 -5.32 2.10
CA PHE A 14 2.25 -4.63 1.12
C PHE A 14 0.83 -5.16 1.16
N ALA A 15 -0.13 -4.27 0.95
CA ALA A 15 -1.49 -4.64 0.59
C ALA A 15 -1.66 -4.54 -0.92
N ARG A 16 -2.37 -5.49 -1.54
CA ARG A 16 -2.74 -5.42 -2.95
C ARG A 16 -4.01 -4.61 -3.10
N VAL A 17 -4.01 -3.70 -4.06
CA VAL A 17 -5.20 -2.98 -4.49
C VAL A 17 -5.96 -3.87 -5.48
N PRO A 18 -7.27 -4.13 -5.28
CA PRO A 18 -8.04 -4.97 -6.19
C PRO A 18 -7.90 -4.58 -7.66
N GLU A 19 -7.98 -5.55 -8.57
CA GLU A 19 -7.73 -5.35 -10.01
C GLU A 19 -8.58 -4.26 -10.63
N LYS A 20 -9.89 -4.22 -10.32
CA LYS A 20 -10.80 -3.19 -10.84
C LYS A 20 -10.33 -1.77 -10.49
N ILE A 21 -9.97 -1.55 -9.23
CA ILE A 21 -9.49 -0.25 -8.75
C ILE A 21 -8.12 0.06 -9.36
N SER A 22 -7.25 -0.94 -9.48
CA SER A 22 -5.94 -0.80 -10.11
C SER A 22 -6.04 -0.40 -11.59
N ALA A 23 -7.02 -0.94 -12.32
CA ALA A 23 -7.30 -0.55 -13.69
C ALA A 23 -7.75 0.91 -13.78
N GLU A 24 -8.68 1.34 -12.91
CA GLU A 24 -9.13 2.74 -12.84
C GLU A 24 -7.96 3.70 -12.57
N ILE A 25 -7.05 3.38 -11.64
CA ILE A 25 -5.85 4.17 -11.35
C ILE A 25 -4.94 4.25 -12.59
N LYS A 26 -4.74 3.12 -13.29
CA LYS A 26 -3.91 3.07 -14.50
C LYS A 26 -4.49 3.92 -15.63
N GLU A 27 -5.82 3.93 -15.78
CA GLU A 27 -6.52 4.78 -16.74
C GLU A 27 -6.36 6.26 -16.39
N MET A 28 -6.54 6.64 -15.13
CA MET A 28 -6.32 8.03 -14.66
C MET A 28 -4.88 8.53 -14.84
N GLN A 29 -3.93 7.61 -14.97
CA GLN A 29 -2.51 7.89 -15.24
C GLN A 29 -2.18 8.01 -16.74
N LYS A 30 -3.08 7.64 -17.65
CA LYS A 30 -2.84 7.81 -19.09
C LYS A 30 -2.75 9.30 -19.45
N GLY A 31 -1.82 9.63 -20.35
CA GLY A 31 -1.60 11.02 -20.79
C GLY A 31 -0.86 11.91 -19.79
N ARG A 32 -0.41 11.39 -18.65
CA ARG A 32 0.35 12.14 -17.64
C ARG A 32 1.82 11.72 -17.63
N LEU A 33 2.71 12.67 -17.31
CA LEU A 33 4.13 12.39 -17.02
C LEU A 33 4.20 11.49 -15.78
N ARG A 34 4.42 10.19 -15.99
CA ARG A 34 4.56 9.23 -14.90
C ARG A 34 5.84 9.54 -14.13
N ARG A 35 5.72 9.71 -12.81
CA ARG A 35 6.88 9.81 -11.93
C ARG A 35 7.53 8.43 -11.77
N GLY A 36 8.81 8.32 -12.13
CA GLY A 36 9.60 7.09 -11.98
C GLY A 36 8.90 5.85 -12.55
N TRP A 37 8.85 4.78 -11.75
CA TRP A 37 8.29 3.45 -12.08
C TRP A 37 6.75 3.39 -12.16
N GLY A 38 6.06 4.48 -12.53
CA GLY A 38 4.59 4.55 -12.52
C GLY A 38 3.99 4.69 -11.12
N ALA A 39 4.77 5.20 -10.17
CA ALA A 39 4.34 5.43 -8.80
C ALA A 39 3.28 6.54 -8.74
N VAL A 40 2.24 6.32 -7.92
CA VAL A 40 1.18 7.31 -7.68
C VAL A 40 1.26 7.75 -6.23
N TYR A 41 1.36 9.07 -6.02
CA TYR A 41 1.41 9.63 -4.68
C TYR A 41 0.03 9.55 -4.02
N ALA A 42 0.01 9.15 -2.75
CA ALA A 42 -1.22 8.80 -2.08
C ALA A 42 -1.21 9.14 -0.59
N LYS A 43 -2.41 9.35 -0.05
CA LYS A 43 -2.70 9.35 1.39
C LYS A 43 -3.51 8.10 1.68
N ALA A 44 -2.96 7.22 2.49
CA ALA A 44 -3.65 6.02 2.93
C ALA A 44 -4.18 6.24 4.34
N LYS A 45 -5.39 5.74 4.61
CA LYS A 45 -6.00 5.71 5.94
C LYS A 45 -6.55 4.32 6.22
N ILE A 46 -6.23 3.81 7.39
CA ILE A 46 -6.83 2.60 7.96
C ILE A 46 -7.18 2.89 9.42
N ARG A 47 -8.45 2.69 9.77
CA ARG A 47 -9.01 3.05 11.09
C ARG A 47 -8.55 4.44 11.59
N LYS A 48 -7.66 4.50 12.60
CA LYS A 48 -7.18 5.76 13.21
C LYS A 48 -5.86 6.25 12.61
N SER A 49 -5.08 5.37 11.97
CA SER A 49 -3.79 5.74 11.38
C SER A 49 -3.95 6.25 9.94
N GLU A 50 -3.24 7.32 9.63
CA GLU A 50 -3.21 7.94 8.31
C GLU A 50 -1.76 8.30 7.96
N TRP A 51 -1.34 8.02 6.73
CA TRP A 51 0.02 8.29 6.31
C TRP A 51 0.10 8.63 4.83
N VAL A 52 1.09 9.47 4.51
CA VAL A 52 1.45 9.79 3.14
C VAL A 52 2.48 8.76 2.64
N THR A 53 2.27 8.27 1.43
CA THR A 53 3.07 7.24 0.77
C THR A 53 2.94 7.34 -0.75
N SER A 54 3.52 6.40 -1.48
CA SER A 54 3.16 6.11 -2.86
C SER A 54 2.63 4.68 -2.98
N ILE A 55 1.72 4.47 -3.93
CA ILE A 55 1.35 3.14 -4.42
C ILE A 55 2.12 2.87 -5.71
N PHE A 56 2.44 1.61 -5.95
CA PHE A 56 3.29 1.20 -7.06
C PHE A 56 2.61 0.13 -7.90
N PRO A 57 2.77 0.12 -9.23
CA PRO A 57 2.40 -1.04 -10.02
C PRO A 57 3.19 -2.26 -9.51
N ASP A 58 2.49 -3.37 -9.26
CA ASP A 58 3.14 -4.65 -9.00
C ASP A 58 3.76 -5.17 -10.31
N ARG A 59 4.97 -5.71 -10.22
CA ARG A 59 5.64 -6.30 -11.40
C ARG A 59 5.14 -7.71 -11.70
N HIS A 60 4.52 -8.36 -10.73
CA HIS A 60 4.07 -9.75 -10.82
C HIS A 60 2.56 -9.88 -11.08
N SER A 61 1.81 -8.78 -11.04
CA SER A 61 0.36 -8.78 -11.25
C SER A 61 -0.10 -7.48 -11.93
N ALA A 62 -1.34 -7.44 -12.41
CA ALA A 62 -1.94 -6.23 -12.98
C ALA A 62 -2.45 -5.25 -11.90
N THR A 63 -1.98 -5.37 -10.66
CA THR A 63 -2.47 -4.58 -9.52
C THR A 63 -1.49 -3.50 -9.08
N TYR A 64 -1.97 -2.55 -8.28
CA TYR A 64 -1.11 -1.69 -7.48
C TYR A 64 -0.87 -2.31 -6.10
N ILE A 65 0.30 -2.05 -5.53
CA ILE A 65 0.65 -2.39 -4.14
C ILE A 65 0.78 -1.12 -3.30
N LEU A 66 0.22 -1.18 -2.10
CA LEU A 66 0.32 -0.17 -1.06
C LEU A 66 1.32 -0.65 0.01
N PRO A 67 2.46 0.03 0.18
CA PRO A 67 3.37 -0.25 1.29
C PRO A 67 2.72 0.05 2.64
N LEU A 68 2.81 -0.92 3.55
CA LEU A 68 2.37 -0.78 4.93
C LEU A 68 3.59 -0.55 5.83
N LYS A 69 3.77 0.71 6.27
CA LYS A 69 4.87 1.09 7.17
C LYS A 69 4.81 0.26 8.44
N LYS A 70 5.98 -0.11 8.96
CA LYS A 70 6.12 -0.88 10.21
C LYS A 70 5.24 -0.30 11.32
N GLN A 71 5.40 0.99 11.63
CA GLN A 71 4.63 1.69 12.65
C GLN A 71 3.11 1.50 12.49
N ILE A 72 2.59 1.68 11.26
CA ILE A 72 1.16 1.51 10.96
C ILE A 72 0.71 0.07 11.21
N ARG A 73 1.50 -0.93 10.81
CA ARG A 73 1.20 -2.34 11.07
C ARG A 73 1.06 -2.64 12.56
N TYR A 74 1.95 -2.10 13.39
CA TYR A 74 1.88 -2.30 14.84
C TYR A 74 0.70 -1.55 15.48
N GLU A 75 0.49 -0.28 15.14
CA GLU A 75 -0.59 0.54 15.71
C GLU A 75 -1.99 0.00 15.41
N GLU A 76 -2.13 -0.65 14.25
CA GLU A 76 -3.39 -1.15 13.70
C GLU A 76 -3.49 -2.67 13.74
N ASN A 77 -2.53 -3.36 14.38
CA ASN A 77 -2.48 -4.81 14.50
C ASN A 77 -2.71 -5.53 13.15
N LEU A 78 -1.91 -5.16 12.14
CA LEU A 78 -1.96 -5.72 10.80
C LEU A 78 -0.91 -6.84 10.65
N TYR A 79 -1.37 -8.01 10.22
CA TYR A 79 -0.56 -9.20 10.02
C TYR A 79 -0.81 -9.79 8.62
N ASP A 80 0.04 -10.72 8.19
CA ASP A 80 -0.10 -11.32 6.86
C ASP A 80 -1.38 -12.14 6.74
N GLY A 81 -1.95 -12.18 5.53
CA GLY A 81 -3.08 -13.05 5.20
C GLY A 81 -4.46 -12.51 5.59
N ILE A 82 -4.57 -11.30 6.13
CA ILE A 82 -5.86 -10.66 6.40
C ILE A 82 -6.29 -9.69 5.31
N ASP A 83 -7.60 -9.56 5.18
CA ASP A 83 -8.22 -8.47 4.45
C ASP A 83 -8.27 -7.21 5.30
N ILE A 84 -8.02 -6.07 4.65
CA ILE A 84 -8.04 -4.76 5.29
C ILE A 84 -8.88 -3.77 4.48
N ASN A 85 -9.58 -2.89 5.20
CA ASN A 85 -10.28 -1.77 4.58
C ASN A 85 -9.41 -0.52 4.66
N VAL A 86 -8.90 -0.09 3.51
CA VAL A 86 -8.03 1.09 3.39
C VAL A 86 -8.70 2.10 2.47
N THR A 87 -8.77 3.35 2.92
CA THR A 87 -9.07 4.47 2.02
C THR A 87 -7.77 4.97 1.40
N ILE A 88 -7.71 5.02 0.08
CA ILE A 88 -6.59 5.58 -0.67
C ILE A 88 -7.08 6.83 -1.38
N LYS A 89 -6.55 7.99 -0.99
CA LYS A 89 -6.71 9.23 -1.74
C LYS A 89 -5.49 9.39 -2.62
N ILE A 90 -5.71 9.62 -3.91
CA ILE A 90 -4.66 9.93 -4.88
C ILE A 90 -4.93 11.32 -5.45
N TRP A 91 -3.87 12.01 -5.83
CA TRP A 91 -3.95 13.30 -6.49
C TRP A 91 -2.91 13.37 -7.58
N PHE A 92 -3.18 14.22 -8.57
CA PHE A 92 -2.45 14.30 -9.82
C PHE A 92 -2.13 15.75 -10.15
#